data_AF-A0A7C3B7W8-F1
#
_entry.id   AF-A0A7C3B7W8-F1
#
_cell.length_a   1.000
_cell.length_b   1.000
_cell.length_c   1.000
_cell.angle_alpha   90.00
_cell.angle_beta   90.00
_cell.angle_gamma   90.00
#
_symmetry.space_group_name_H-M   'P 1'
#
loop_
_entity.id
_entity.type
_entity.pdbx_description
1 polymer ?
#
loop_
_entity_poly.entity_id
_entity_poly.type
_entity_poly.pdbx_seq_one_letter_code
_entity_poly.pdbx_strand_id
1 'polypeptide(L)'
;MADPKAGKRQRRGREGLSRREFLAGAVIGAGAVSLFSCAQGQFMVPAPESAAAEETPCPEAKTEIKEVVKEVPQEVPEWPWPYVKLDPEMIRKKGHLGYYKAHCCYGAFWAIIDSLREEIGFPYTQIPAEMMIYGAGGVAGWGTLCGALNGAFAAINLVTDEKTCKKIVHELMGWYTETPLPTEISNQYAVEHAFLVEEYKSDEALAQSVAGSPLCHVSVTKWCQASGYASGSPERSERCGRLTGDVAARAVELLNQYIDNAFEPTFELPAGTTACRACHFKGKDYDQGQFTRGKMDCLQCHEPHGSHGE
;
A
#
# COMPACT_ATOMS: atom_id res chain seq x y z
N MET A 1 -48.51 31.49 -6.67
CA MET A 1 -49.66 30.65 -6.28
C MET A 1 -49.10 29.42 -5.60
N ALA A 2 -49.31 29.30 -4.30
CA ALA A 2 -48.93 28.16 -3.48
C ALA A 2 -50.21 27.56 -2.89
N ASP A 3 -50.37 26.24 -2.96
CA ASP A 3 -51.42 25.51 -2.24
C ASP A 3 -50.77 24.32 -1.48
N PRO A 4 -50.90 24.28 -0.15
CA PRO A 4 -50.30 23.29 0.74
C PRO A 4 -51.25 22.11 1.01
N LYS A 5 -50.71 20.89 1.17
CA LYS A 5 -51.32 19.90 2.08
C LYS A 5 -50.32 18.86 2.58
N ALA A 6 -50.16 18.89 3.89
CA ALA A 6 -49.35 18.02 4.72
C ALA A 6 -49.92 16.60 4.82
N GLY A 7 -49.03 15.61 4.86
CA GLY A 7 -49.32 14.25 5.27
C GLY A 7 -48.26 13.76 6.25
N LYS A 8 -48.57 13.80 7.55
CA LYS A 8 -47.75 13.27 8.65
C LYS A 8 -47.52 11.76 8.46
N ARG A 9 -46.26 11.29 8.47
CA ARG A 9 -45.94 9.88 8.75
C ARG A 9 -45.33 9.75 10.14
N GLN A 10 -45.98 8.94 10.96
CA GLN A 10 -45.64 8.62 12.34
C GLN A 10 -44.26 7.96 12.45
N ARG A 11 -43.47 8.44 13.42
CA ARG A 11 -42.36 7.70 14.02
C ARG A 11 -42.93 6.48 14.76
N ARG A 12 -42.47 5.28 14.41
CA ARG A 12 -42.54 4.11 15.30
C ARG A 12 -41.11 3.75 15.71
N GLY A 13 -40.85 3.90 17.00
CA GLY A 13 -39.68 3.29 17.62
C GLY A 13 -39.90 1.79 17.77
N ARG A 14 -38.82 1.02 17.69
CA ARG A 14 -38.69 -0.25 18.41
C ARG A 14 -37.21 -0.52 18.66
N GLU A 15 -36.87 -0.32 19.94
CA GLU A 15 -36.02 -1.13 20.81
C GLU A 15 -34.87 -1.94 20.19
N GLY A 16 -33.68 -1.72 20.76
CA GLY A 16 -32.42 -2.32 20.35
C GLY A 16 -32.35 -3.83 20.57
N LEU A 17 -31.55 -4.47 19.72
CA LEU A 17 -31.16 -5.86 19.83
C LEU A 17 -29.71 -5.92 20.33
N SER A 18 -29.55 -6.39 21.57
CA SER A 18 -28.26 -6.61 22.23
C SER A 18 -27.63 -7.94 21.79
N ARG A 19 -26.29 -7.95 21.77
CA ARG A 19 -25.35 -8.97 21.28
C ARG A 19 -25.37 -10.36 21.96
N ARG A 20 -26.51 -11.03 22.14
CA ARG A 20 -26.54 -12.35 22.85
C ARG A 20 -27.41 -13.46 22.26
N GLU A 21 -27.59 -13.51 20.95
CA GLU A 21 -28.28 -14.64 20.29
C GLU A 21 -27.52 -15.17 19.07
N PHE A 22 -26.31 -15.68 19.32
CA PHE A 22 -25.65 -16.61 18.41
C PHE A 22 -24.84 -17.56 19.31
N LEU A 23 -25.30 -18.81 19.40
CA LEU A 23 -24.68 -20.01 20.02
C LEU A 23 -25.70 -20.79 20.89
N ALA A 24 -26.62 -21.51 20.22
CA ALA A 24 -27.25 -22.71 20.78
C ALA A 24 -27.90 -23.50 19.65
N GLY A 25 -27.42 -24.73 19.37
CA GLY A 25 -28.19 -25.68 18.57
C GLY A 25 -27.37 -26.64 17.70
N ALA A 26 -26.75 -27.65 18.31
CA ALA A 26 -26.50 -28.95 17.67
C ALA A 26 -26.10 -30.01 18.71
N VAL A 27 -27.08 -30.62 19.38
CA VAL A 27 -26.91 -31.93 20.06
C VAL A 27 -28.18 -32.76 19.83
N ILE A 28 -28.04 -33.82 19.03
CA ILE A 28 -28.90 -35.01 18.93
C ILE A 28 -27.92 -36.14 18.56
N GLY A 29 -27.87 -37.34 19.12
CA GLY A 29 -28.66 -38.07 20.11
C GLY A 29 -28.04 -39.47 20.24
N ALA A 30 -28.21 -40.10 21.39
CA ALA A 30 -27.53 -41.32 21.81
C ALA A 30 -28.14 -42.63 21.24
N GLY A 31 -27.37 -43.72 21.33
CA GLY A 31 -27.94 -45.06 21.56
C GLY A 31 -27.11 -46.26 21.08
N ALA A 32 -26.41 -46.94 21.98
CA ALA A 32 -26.61 -48.37 22.32
C ALA A 32 -25.49 -48.91 23.23
N VAL A 33 -25.91 -49.53 24.33
CA VAL A 33 -25.11 -50.15 25.39
C VAL A 33 -24.90 -51.65 25.08
N SER A 34 -23.75 -52.21 25.45
CA SER A 34 -23.62 -53.65 25.76
C SER A 34 -22.58 -53.84 26.86
N LEU A 35 -23.02 -54.46 27.95
CA LEU A 35 -22.24 -54.87 29.13
C LEU A 35 -21.52 -56.20 28.87
N PHE A 36 -20.34 -56.44 29.45
CA PHE A 36 -19.99 -57.70 30.14
C PHE A 36 -18.71 -57.55 30.99
N SER A 37 -18.64 -58.35 32.06
CA SER A 37 -17.89 -58.19 33.30
C SER A 37 -16.57 -59.00 33.36
N CYS A 38 -15.82 -58.75 34.44
CA CYS A 38 -14.54 -59.32 34.93
C CYS A 38 -14.32 -60.84 34.81
N ALA A 39 -13.06 -61.27 34.67
CA ALA A 39 -12.35 -62.15 35.64
C ALA A 39 -10.91 -62.53 35.21
N GLN A 40 -9.96 -62.22 36.11
CA GLN A 40 -8.83 -63.01 36.66
C GLN A 40 -7.98 -64.02 35.85
N GLY A 41 -6.65 -63.85 36.03
CA GLY A 41 -5.66 -64.93 36.22
C GLY A 41 -4.45 -64.86 35.26
N GLN A 42 -3.18 -65.15 35.60
CA GLN A 42 -2.42 -65.31 36.84
C GLN A 42 -0.96 -65.68 36.41
N PHE A 43 0.06 -65.23 37.16
CA PHE A 43 1.48 -65.72 37.20
C PHE A 43 2.37 -65.51 35.94
N MET A 44 3.67 -65.20 36.01
CA MET A 44 4.71 -65.54 36.99
C MET A 44 5.92 -64.59 36.82
N VAL A 45 6.59 -64.23 37.91
CA VAL A 45 7.95 -63.64 37.91
C VAL A 45 8.93 -64.72 38.37
N PRO A 46 10.16 -64.75 37.83
CA PRO A 46 11.31 -64.89 38.72
C PRO A 46 12.41 -63.86 38.41
N ALA A 47 13.15 -63.49 39.46
CA ALA A 47 14.43 -62.79 39.43
C ALA A 47 15.55 -63.80 39.80
N PRO A 48 16.82 -63.38 39.96
CA PRO A 48 17.75 -62.82 38.98
C PRO A 48 19.02 -63.70 38.86
N GLU A 49 19.86 -63.48 37.84
CA GLU A 49 21.24 -64.02 37.82
C GLU A 49 22.24 -62.91 37.48
N SER A 50 23.34 -62.93 38.21
CA SER A 50 24.34 -61.86 38.39
C SER A 50 25.31 -61.68 37.24
N ALA A 51 25.79 -60.45 36.99
CA ALA A 51 27.22 -60.17 36.84
C ALA A 51 27.53 -58.66 36.79
N ALA A 52 28.51 -58.29 37.61
CA ALA A 52 29.51 -57.22 37.48
C ALA A 52 29.07 -55.77 37.18
N ALA A 53 29.35 -54.92 38.17
CA ALA A 53 29.38 -53.47 38.05
C ALA A 53 30.55 -53.01 37.16
N GLU A 54 30.26 -52.08 36.25
CA GLU A 54 31.25 -51.24 35.57
C GLU A 54 30.90 -49.78 35.91
N GLU A 55 31.84 -49.07 36.55
CA GLU A 55 31.66 -47.69 36.98
C GLU A 55 31.70 -46.75 35.77
N THR A 56 30.56 -46.20 35.38
CA THR A 56 30.48 -45.07 34.43
C THR A 56 30.67 -43.73 35.17
N PRO A 57 31.63 -42.88 34.79
CA PRO A 57 31.79 -41.54 35.38
C PRO A 57 30.63 -40.61 35.01
N CYS A 58 30.22 -39.76 35.95
CA CYS A 58 29.23 -38.69 35.72
C CYS A 58 29.64 -37.77 34.55
N PRO A 59 28.73 -37.44 33.61
CA PRO A 59 29.03 -36.44 32.60
C PRO A 59 28.99 -35.04 33.23
N GLU A 60 30.08 -34.30 33.05
CA GLU A 60 30.16 -32.87 33.39
C GLU A 60 29.13 -32.10 32.55
N ALA A 61 28.22 -31.41 33.23
CA ALA A 61 27.26 -30.52 32.60
C ALA A 61 28.01 -29.32 32.01
N LYS A 62 28.20 -29.33 30.69
CA LYS A 62 28.54 -28.13 29.93
C LYS A 62 27.32 -27.22 29.93
N THR A 63 27.29 -26.27 30.85
CA THR A 63 26.38 -25.13 30.80
C THR A 63 26.71 -24.28 29.59
N GLU A 64 25.95 -24.44 28.51
CA GLU A 64 25.83 -23.42 27.47
C GLU A 64 25.19 -22.18 28.10
N ILE A 65 26.01 -21.14 28.30
CA ILE A 65 25.53 -19.81 28.63
C ILE A 65 24.87 -19.28 27.37
N LYS A 66 23.54 -19.38 27.28
CA LYS A 66 22.77 -18.54 26.37
C LYS A 66 22.90 -17.11 26.88
N GLU A 67 23.77 -16.32 26.25
CA GLU A 67 23.73 -14.87 26.41
C GLU A 67 22.32 -14.40 26.02
N VAL A 68 21.52 -14.09 27.04
CA VAL A 68 20.32 -13.30 26.87
C VAL A 68 20.81 -11.90 26.54
N VAL A 69 20.95 -11.61 25.25
CA VAL A 69 21.13 -10.24 24.77
C VAL A 69 19.91 -9.47 25.23
N LYS A 70 20.06 -8.73 26.33
CA LYS A 70 19.07 -7.75 26.77
C LYS A 70 19.02 -6.71 25.66
N GLU A 71 17.98 -6.75 24.83
CA GLU A 71 17.68 -5.67 23.91
C GLU A 71 17.51 -4.38 24.73
N VAL A 72 18.52 -3.52 24.67
CA VAL A 72 18.39 -2.16 25.18
C VAL A 72 17.42 -1.46 24.22
N PRO A 73 16.29 -0.91 24.69
CA PRO A 73 15.36 -0.22 23.82
C PRO A 73 16.09 0.89 23.05
N GLN A 74 16.23 0.72 21.74
CA GLN A 74 16.82 1.73 20.87
C GLN A 74 15.81 2.86 20.70
N GLU A 75 16.20 4.10 21.02
CA GLU A 75 15.33 5.26 20.87
C GLU A 75 15.12 5.60 19.40
N VAL A 76 13.86 5.83 19.01
CA VAL A 76 13.51 6.20 17.63
C VAL A 76 14.08 7.59 17.33
N PRO A 77 14.87 7.76 16.26
CA PRO A 77 15.47 9.05 15.96
C PRO A 77 14.40 10.08 15.57
N GLU A 78 14.73 11.34 15.80
CA GLU A 78 13.95 12.47 15.32
C GLU A 78 13.83 12.44 13.78
N TRP A 79 12.74 13.00 13.28
CA TRP A 79 12.52 13.15 11.86
C TRP A 79 13.42 14.26 11.27
N PRO A 80 13.98 14.10 10.05
CA PRO A 80 13.86 12.97 9.12
C PRO A 80 14.77 11.78 9.44
N TRP A 81 14.35 10.59 9.02
CA TRP A 81 15.09 9.35 9.22
C TRP A 81 16.20 9.13 8.19
N PRO A 82 17.27 8.38 8.52
CA PRO A 82 18.42 8.21 7.65
C PRO A 82 18.06 7.46 6.36
N TYR A 83 18.52 7.96 5.20
CA TYR A 83 18.31 7.33 3.90
C TYR A 83 19.64 6.81 3.33
N VAL A 84 19.60 5.66 2.66
CA VAL A 84 20.68 5.16 1.82
C VAL A 84 20.17 5.00 0.40
N LYS A 85 21.07 5.05 -0.59
CA LYS A 85 20.66 4.88 -2.00
C LYS A 85 20.08 3.49 -2.21
N LEU A 86 18.93 3.45 -2.86
CA LEU A 86 18.24 2.21 -3.22
C LEU A 86 18.32 1.98 -4.72
N ASP A 87 18.34 0.73 -5.17
CA ASP A 87 18.24 0.40 -6.59
C ASP A 87 16.81 0.64 -7.12
N PRO A 88 16.59 1.60 -8.04
CA PRO A 88 15.27 1.87 -8.58
C PRO A 88 14.58 0.68 -9.22
N GLU A 89 15.32 -0.23 -9.86
CA GLU A 89 14.70 -1.36 -10.55
C GLU A 89 14.27 -2.46 -9.58
N MET A 90 15.05 -2.71 -8.53
CA MET A 90 14.58 -3.55 -7.43
C MET A 90 13.35 -2.96 -6.74
N ILE A 91 13.32 -1.64 -6.52
CA ILE A 91 12.16 -0.96 -5.93
C ILE A 91 10.95 -1.01 -6.86
N ARG A 92 11.13 -0.91 -8.19
CA ARG A 92 10.06 -1.12 -9.18
C ARG A 92 9.41 -2.48 -8.98
N LYS A 93 10.24 -3.52 -8.87
CA LYS A 93 9.79 -4.90 -8.71
C LYS A 93 9.12 -5.16 -7.36
N LYS A 94 9.67 -4.63 -6.27
CA LYS A 94 9.03 -4.67 -4.94
C LYS A 94 7.72 -3.89 -4.91
N GLY A 95 7.62 -2.75 -5.61
CA GLY A 95 6.38 -1.97 -5.68
C GLY A 95 5.24 -2.73 -6.36
N HIS A 96 5.55 -3.44 -7.45
CA HIS A 96 4.61 -4.38 -8.10
C HIS A 96 4.19 -5.50 -7.16
N LEU A 97 5.15 -6.20 -6.53
CA LEU A 97 4.85 -7.24 -5.53
C LEU A 97 3.99 -6.69 -4.36
N GLY A 98 4.32 -5.51 -3.87
CA GLY A 98 3.57 -4.85 -2.80
C GLY A 98 2.13 -4.55 -3.18
N TYR A 99 1.86 -4.24 -4.46
CA TYR A 99 0.49 -4.12 -4.95
C TYR A 99 -0.29 -5.43 -4.84
N TYR A 100 0.35 -6.56 -5.13
CA TYR A 100 -0.27 -7.88 -5.00
C TYR A 100 -0.55 -8.24 -3.53
N LYS A 101 0.27 -7.74 -2.60
CA LYS A 101 0.08 -7.92 -1.16
C LYS A 101 -1.10 -7.10 -0.63
N ALA A 102 -1.13 -5.79 -0.87
CA ALA A 102 -2.20 -4.93 -0.33
C ALA A 102 -2.43 -3.62 -1.11
N HIS A 103 -2.42 -3.69 -2.44
CA HIS A 103 -2.73 -2.61 -3.37
C HIS A 103 -1.73 -1.45 -3.39
N CYS A 104 -2.04 -0.43 -4.19
CA CYS A 104 -1.07 0.55 -4.67
C CYS A 104 -0.45 1.44 -3.58
N CYS A 105 -1.22 1.85 -2.58
CA CYS A 105 -0.70 2.70 -1.51
C CYS A 105 0.23 1.96 -0.57
N TYR A 106 -0.16 0.76 -0.16
CA TYR A 106 0.72 -0.14 0.56
C TYR A 106 1.96 -0.46 -0.28
N GLY A 107 1.78 -0.87 -1.54
CA GLY A 107 2.89 -1.38 -2.35
C GLY A 107 4.01 -0.38 -2.57
N ALA A 108 3.68 0.87 -2.90
CA ALA A 108 4.69 1.90 -3.10
C ALA A 108 5.41 2.27 -1.80
N PHE A 109 4.69 2.39 -0.69
CA PHE A 109 5.28 2.67 0.62
C PHE A 109 6.15 1.51 1.10
N TRP A 110 5.59 0.30 1.09
CA TRP A 110 6.25 -0.93 1.54
C TRP A 110 7.54 -1.17 0.76
N ALA A 111 7.55 -1.03 -0.57
CA ALA A 111 8.76 -1.28 -1.37
C ALA A 111 9.97 -0.45 -0.90
N ILE A 112 9.75 0.83 -0.58
CA ILE A 112 10.80 1.75 -0.12
C ILE A 112 11.18 1.44 1.33
N ILE A 113 10.20 1.37 2.23
CA ILE A 113 10.45 1.18 3.66
C ILE A 113 11.06 -0.19 3.98
N ASP A 114 10.60 -1.24 3.30
CA ASP A 114 11.13 -2.59 3.43
C ASP A 114 12.59 -2.68 2.96
N SER A 115 12.93 -2.00 1.88
CA SER A 115 14.33 -1.97 1.41
C SER A 115 15.23 -1.14 2.34
N LEU A 116 14.72 -0.03 2.91
CA LEU A 116 15.46 0.69 3.95
C LEU A 116 15.58 -0.11 5.25
N ARG A 117 14.60 -0.96 5.57
CA ARG A 117 14.68 -1.90 6.68
C ARG A 117 15.78 -2.95 6.44
N GLU A 118 15.92 -3.47 5.23
CA GLU A 118 16.98 -4.42 4.88
C GLU A 118 18.37 -3.77 4.97
N GLU A 119 18.52 -2.55 4.46
CA GLU A 119 19.82 -1.88 4.38
C GLU A 119 20.26 -1.20 5.70
N ILE A 120 19.31 -0.65 6.47
CA ILE A 120 19.59 0.18 7.66
C ILE A 120 19.12 -0.51 8.95
N GLY A 121 18.05 -1.31 8.89
CA GLY A 121 17.42 -1.89 10.07
C GLY A 121 16.58 -0.88 10.85
N PHE A 122 16.90 -0.67 12.12
CA PHE A 122 16.22 0.33 12.94
C PHE A 122 16.50 1.75 12.40
N PRO A 123 15.51 2.67 12.33
CA PRO A 123 14.14 2.59 12.88
C PRO A 123 13.07 1.99 11.95
N TYR A 124 13.40 1.62 10.71
CA TYR A 124 12.45 1.09 9.73
C TYR A 124 11.83 -0.26 10.11
N THR A 125 12.44 -0.98 11.06
CA THR A 125 11.85 -2.17 11.68
C THR A 125 10.57 -1.88 12.47
N GLN A 126 10.34 -0.63 12.88
CA GLN A 126 9.19 -0.23 13.72
C GLN A 126 7.95 0.19 12.91
N ILE A 127 8.05 0.32 11.58
CA ILE A 127 6.94 0.81 10.75
C ILE A 127 6.07 -0.36 10.26
N PRO A 128 4.78 -0.44 10.66
CA PRO A 128 3.83 -1.36 10.07
C PRO A 128 3.31 -0.80 8.74
N ALA A 129 3.79 -1.30 7.61
CA ALA A 129 3.40 -0.81 6.28
C ALA A 129 1.90 -0.97 5.99
N GLU A 130 1.23 -1.88 6.69
CA GLU A 130 -0.23 -2.09 6.69
C GLU A 130 -1.00 -0.82 7.00
N MET A 131 -0.39 0.15 7.70
CA MET A 131 -1.00 1.46 7.93
C MET A 131 -1.38 2.19 6.64
N MET A 132 -0.80 1.82 5.48
CA MET A 132 -1.06 2.45 4.19
C MET A 132 -2.12 1.75 3.33
N ILE A 133 -2.72 0.64 3.83
CA ILE A 133 -3.76 -0.10 3.09
C ILE A 133 -4.97 0.79 2.76
N TYR A 134 -5.30 1.76 3.62
CA TYR A 134 -6.42 2.68 3.41
C TYR A 134 -6.36 3.43 2.08
N GLY A 135 -5.17 3.68 1.54
CA GLY A 135 -5.00 4.45 0.30
C GLY A 135 -5.40 3.69 -0.97
N ALA A 136 -5.76 2.41 -0.88
CA ALA A 136 -6.22 1.61 -2.01
C ALA A 136 -7.40 2.28 -2.74
N GLY A 137 -7.37 2.25 -4.08
CA GLY A 137 -8.44 2.81 -4.90
C GLY A 137 -8.61 4.33 -4.78
N GLY A 138 -7.57 5.05 -4.36
CA GLY A 138 -7.64 6.49 -4.13
C GLY A 138 -8.41 6.84 -2.85
N VAL A 139 -7.96 6.24 -1.75
CA VAL A 139 -8.55 6.28 -0.40
C VAL A 139 -9.88 5.51 -0.34
N ALA A 140 -9.84 4.27 0.15
CA ALA A 140 -11.01 3.39 0.30
C ALA A 140 -11.93 3.33 -0.94
N GLY A 141 -11.33 3.37 -2.14
CA GLY A 141 -12.09 3.31 -3.41
C GLY A 141 -12.73 4.62 -3.87
N TRP A 142 -12.49 5.76 -3.21
CA TRP A 142 -13.08 7.05 -3.60
C TRP A 142 -12.52 7.63 -4.92
N GLY A 143 -11.44 7.07 -5.46
CA GLY A 143 -10.87 7.52 -6.73
C GLY A 143 -10.16 8.88 -6.64
N THR A 144 -9.73 9.30 -5.44
CA THR A 144 -9.02 10.57 -5.20
C THR A 144 -7.54 10.47 -5.59
N LEU A 145 -6.58 10.95 -4.78
CA LEU A 145 -5.15 10.83 -5.08
C LEU A 145 -4.76 9.37 -5.37
N CYS A 146 -4.01 9.11 -6.43
CA CYS A 146 -3.51 7.77 -6.73
C CYS A 146 -2.81 7.15 -5.51
N GLY A 147 -3.21 5.94 -5.12
CA GLY A 147 -2.65 5.27 -3.95
C GLY A 147 -1.13 5.14 -4.02
N ALA A 148 -0.58 4.79 -5.19
CA ALA A 148 0.87 4.68 -5.37
C ALA A 148 1.61 5.99 -5.06
N LEU A 149 1.06 7.13 -5.48
CA LEU A 149 1.60 8.45 -5.13
C LEU A 149 1.52 8.69 -3.63
N ASN A 150 0.36 8.43 -3.01
CA ASN A 150 0.18 8.59 -1.57
C ASN A 150 1.20 7.76 -0.76
N GLY A 151 1.42 6.50 -1.15
CA GLY A 151 2.41 5.62 -0.53
C GLY A 151 3.84 6.14 -0.68
N ALA A 152 4.24 6.49 -1.91
CA ALA A 152 5.58 7.02 -2.18
C ALA A 152 5.84 8.33 -1.44
N PHE A 153 4.87 9.25 -1.38
CA PHE A 153 5.01 10.52 -0.68
C PHE A 153 5.20 10.34 0.83
N ALA A 154 4.50 9.38 1.44
CA ALA A 154 4.69 9.07 2.85
C ALA A 154 6.12 8.57 3.13
N ALA A 155 6.68 7.71 2.25
CA ALA A 155 8.05 7.24 2.36
C ALA A 155 9.08 8.37 2.14
N ILE A 156 8.89 9.20 1.10
CA ILE A 156 9.73 10.38 0.85
C ILE A 156 9.73 11.31 2.06
N ASN A 157 8.55 11.60 2.62
CA ASN A 157 8.42 12.50 3.76
C ASN A 157 9.15 11.94 4.98
N LEU A 158 9.13 10.63 5.22
CA LEU A 158 9.80 10.04 6.37
C LEU A 158 11.33 10.31 6.36
N VAL A 159 11.93 10.34 5.18
CA VAL A 159 13.39 10.35 5.01
C VAL A 159 13.95 11.69 4.53
N THR A 160 13.12 12.71 4.43
CA THR A 160 13.53 14.06 3.98
C THR A 160 12.90 15.14 4.84
N ASP A 161 13.56 16.29 4.98
CA ASP A 161 12.97 17.46 5.62
C ASP A 161 11.82 18.04 4.79
N GLU A 162 11.05 18.97 5.37
CA GLU A 162 9.81 19.50 4.77
C GLU A 162 10.07 20.17 3.40
N LYS A 163 11.17 20.91 3.27
CA LYS A 163 11.49 21.66 2.06
C LYS A 163 11.89 20.70 0.94
N THR A 164 12.70 19.69 1.27
CA THR A 164 13.12 18.65 0.33
C THR A 164 11.96 17.78 -0.10
N CYS A 165 11.15 17.30 0.86
CA CYS A 165 9.94 16.53 0.60
C CYS A 165 9.04 17.24 -0.41
N LYS A 166 8.74 18.53 -0.20
CA LYS A 166 7.88 19.31 -1.10
C LYS A 166 8.43 19.40 -2.53
N LYS A 167 9.75 19.48 -2.72
CA LYS A 167 10.37 19.51 -4.05
C LYS A 167 10.25 18.17 -4.76
N ILE A 168 10.63 17.09 -4.09
CA ILE A 168 10.59 15.74 -4.67
C ILE A 168 9.15 15.31 -4.95
N VAL A 169 8.22 15.55 -4.02
CA VAL A 169 6.79 15.26 -4.20
C VAL A 169 6.21 16.07 -5.36
N HIS A 170 6.60 17.33 -5.52
CA HIS A 170 6.14 18.15 -6.64
C HIS A 170 6.59 17.57 -7.99
N GLU A 171 7.86 17.18 -8.09
CA GLU A 171 8.44 16.59 -9.29
C GLU A 171 7.81 15.23 -9.61
N LEU A 172 7.70 14.34 -8.63
CA LEU A 172 7.10 13.02 -8.80
C LEU A 172 5.63 13.10 -9.20
N MET A 173 4.87 14.01 -8.59
CA MET A 173 3.48 14.27 -8.95
C MET A 173 3.37 14.74 -10.41
N GLY A 174 4.22 15.69 -10.81
CA GLY A 174 4.26 16.21 -12.16
C GLY A 174 4.58 15.15 -13.21
N TRP A 175 5.69 14.43 -12.99
CA TRP A 175 6.08 13.28 -13.81
C TRP A 175 4.95 12.28 -13.97
N TYR A 176 4.22 11.94 -12.90
CA TYR A 176 3.09 11.01 -12.97
C TYR A 176 1.97 11.52 -13.89
N THR A 177 1.72 12.83 -13.90
CA THR A 177 0.67 13.39 -14.74
C THR A 177 1.03 13.40 -16.22
N GLU A 178 2.32 13.45 -16.58
CA GLU A 178 2.78 13.61 -17.96
C GLU A 178 3.32 12.32 -18.58
N THR A 179 3.69 11.34 -17.76
CA THR A 179 4.31 10.10 -18.22
C THR A 179 3.26 9.11 -18.74
N PRO A 180 3.50 8.46 -19.89
CA PRO A 180 2.72 7.29 -20.32
C PRO A 180 2.95 6.13 -19.35
N LEU A 181 1.90 5.76 -18.59
CA LEU A 181 1.96 4.69 -17.59
C LEU A 181 0.98 3.54 -17.91
N PRO A 182 1.37 2.27 -17.66
CA PRO A 182 2.63 1.81 -17.04
C PRO A 182 3.82 2.05 -17.97
N THR A 183 5.04 2.15 -17.43
CA THR A 183 6.23 2.40 -18.26
C THR A 183 6.56 1.21 -19.15
N GLU A 184 7.35 1.45 -20.21
CA GLU A 184 7.77 0.38 -21.12
C GLU A 184 8.56 -0.71 -20.40
N ILE A 185 9.47 -0.32 -19.49
CA ILE A 185 10.24 -1.27 -18.68
C ILE A 185 9.34 -2.14 -17.78
N SER A 186 8.29 -1.56 -17.19
CA SER A 186 7.32 -2.34 -16.43
C SER A 186 6.49 -3.27 -17.31
N ASN A 187 6.17 -2.88 -18.55
CA ASN A 187 5.54 -3.80 -19.50
C ASN A 187 6.48 -4.96 -19.85
N GLN A 188 7.73 -4.65 -20.16
CA GLN A 188 8.75 -5.65 -20.47
C GLN A 188 8.93 -6.65 -19.32
N TYR A 189 9.01 -6.17 -18.07
CA TYR A 189 9.11 -7.05 -16.90
C TYR A 189 7.90 -7.97 -16.71
N ALA A 190 6.72 -7.60 -17.18
CA ALA A 190 5.57 -8.51 -17.12
C ALA A 190 5.65 -9.58 -18.21
N VAL A 191 5.97 -9.18 -19.45
CA VAL A 191 6.11 -10.08 -20.60
C VAL A 191 7.23 -11.10 -20.39
N GLU A 192 8.33 -10.67 -19.78
CA GLU A 192 9.50 -11.52 -19.51
C GLU A 192 9.41 -12.26 -18.16
N HIS A 193 8.27 -12.16 -17.47
CA HIS A 193 8.07 -12.71 -16.11
C HIS A 193 9.19 -12.34 -15.12
N ALA A 194 9.66 -11.09 -15.19
CA ALA A 194 10.78 -10.58 -14.41
C ALA A 194 10.40 -9.83 -13.11
N PHE A 195 9.09 -9.74 -12.80
CA PHE A 195 8.61 -9.26 -11.50
C PHE A 195 8.69 -10.36 -10.44
N LEU A 196 8.47 -9.99 -9.17
CA LEU A 196 8.64 -10.89 -8.02
C LEU A 196 7.33 -11.61 -7.65
N VAL A 197 6.47 -11.90 -8.63
CA VAL A 197 5.22 -12.63 -8.45
C VAL A 197 5.26 -13.91 -9.29
N GLU A 198 4.65 -14.98 -8.78
CA GLU A 198 4.55 -16.25 -9.51
C GLU A 198 3.35 -16.23 -10.48
N GLU A 199 2.22 -15.71 -10.02
CA GLU A 199 0.98 -15.63 -10.81
C GLU A 199 0.66 -14.18 -11.17
N TYR A 200 0.74 -13.88 -12.46
CA TYR A 200 0.41 -12.57 -12.99
C TYR A 200 -1.09 -12.42 -13.19
N LYS A 201 -1.62 -11.23 -12.90
CA LYS A 201 -2.97 -10.83 -13.31
C LYS A 201 -3.07 -10.67 -14.82
N SER A 202 -1.98 -10.22 -15.44
CA SER A 202 -1.76 -10.24 -16.88
C SER A 202 -0.26 -10.12 -17.13
N ASP A 203 0.27 -10.93 -18.03
CA ASP A 203 1.65 -10.90 -18.52
C ASP A 203 1.75 -10.30 -19.93
N GLU A 204 0.63 -9.87 -20.51
CA GLU A 204 0.59 -9.17 -21.78
C GLU A 204 1.20 -7.76 -21.69
N ALA A 205 1.69 -7.26 -22.82
CA ALA A 205 2.01 -5.84 -22.96
C ALA A 205 0.72 -5.02 -22.85
N LEU A 206 0.63 -4.14 -21.85
CA LEU A 206 -0.55 -3.31 -21.62
C LEU A 206 -0.39 -1.95 -22.29
N ALA A 207 -1.48 -1.43 -22.87
CA ALA A 207 -1.48 -0.09 -23.45
C ALA A 207 -0.97 0.95 -22.43
N GLN A 208 -0.21 1.93 -22.89
CA GLN A 208 0.20 3.07 -22.06
C GLN A 208 -0.80 4.22 -22.23
N SER A 209 -0.93 5.06 -21.21
CA SER A 209 -1.73 6.28 -21.30
C SER A 209 -1.17 7.37 -20.39
N VAL A 210 -1.25 8.63 -20.82
CA VAL A 210 -0.96 9.79 -19.98
C VAL A 210 -2.21 10.15 -19.17
N ALA A 211 -2.09 10.16 -17.85
CA ALA A 211 -3.23 10.47 -16.98
C ALA A 211 -3.63 11.95 -17.04
N GLY A 212 -2.65 12.85 -17.14
CA GLY A 212 -2.83 14.30 -17.02
C GLY A 212 -3.33 14.74 -15.64
N SER A 213 -3.49 13.83 -14.68
CA SER A 213 -4.14 14.07 -13.40
C SER A 213 -3.55 13.17 -12.34
N PRO A 214 -3.35 13.65 -11.10
CA PRO A 214 -2.95 12.78 -9.99
C PRO A 214 -4.13 11.96 -9.44
N LEU A 215 -5.35 12.22 -9.92
CA LEU A 215 -6.55 11.53 -9.49
C LEU A 215 -6.63 10.12 -10.08
N CYS A 216 -6.80 9.13 -9.21
CA CYS A 216 -7.00 7.71 -9.54
C CYS A 216 -8.19 7.53 -10.48
N HIS A 217 -9.30 8.23 -10.22
CA HIS A 217 -10.48 8.21 -11.08
C HIS A 217 -10.14 8.58 -12.54
N VAL A 218 -9.45 9.69 -12.75
CA VAL A 218 -9.08 10.17 -14.09
C VAL A 218 -8.06 9.25 -14.74
N SER A 219 -7.02 8.85 -14.00
CA SER A 219 -5.95 7.96 -14.48
C SER A 219 -6.50 6.60 -14.94
N VAL A 220 -7.35 5.95 -14.13
CA VAL A 220 -7.95 4.66 -14.48
C VAL A 220 -8.92 4.81 -15.65
N THR A 221 -9.78 5.85 -15.64
CA THR A 221 -10.78 6.04 -16.69
C THR A 221 -10.14 6.26 -18.04
N LYS A 222 -9.15 7.15 -18.14
CA LYS A 222 -8.43 7.40 -19.40
C LYS A 222 -7.73 6.16 -19.91
N TRP A 223 -7.08 5.39 -19.02
CA TRP A 223 -6.44 4.15 -19.41
C TRP A 223 -7.44 3.10 -19.91
N CYS A 224 -8.59 2.95 -19.24
CA CYS A 224 -9.65 2.03 -19.68
C CYS A 224 -10.18 2.42 -21.06
N GLN A 225 -10.37 3.72 -21.31
CA GLN A 225 -10.79 4.23 -22.62
C GLN A 225 -9.75 3.97 -23.71
N ALA A 226 -8.46 4.15 -23.42
CA ALA A 226 -7.38 3.93 -24.39
C ALA A 226 -7.15 2.45 -24.68
N SER A 227 -7.25 1.59 -23.67
CA SER A 227 -6.96 0.16 -23.78
C SER A 227 -8.15 -0.69 -24.22
N GLY A 228 -9.38 -0.20 -24.04
CA GLY A 228 -10.61 -0.96 -24.26
C GLY A 228 -10.98 -1.92 -23.11
N TYR A 229 -10.16 -2.01 -22.06
CA TYR A 229 -10.46 -2.86 -20.91
C TYR A 229 -11.40 -2.18 -19.91
N ALA A 230 -12.30 -2.97 -19.31
CA ALA A 230 -13.18 -2.50 -18.26
C ALA A 230 -12.40 -2.21 -16.95
N SER A 231 -12.92 -1.32 -16.11
CA SER A 231 -12.28 -0.99 -14.83
C SER A 231 -12.26 -2.17 -13.85
N GLY A 232 -13.11 -3.18 -13.99
CA GLY A 232 -13.09 -4.40 -13.19
C GLY A 232 -12.12 -5.48 -13.68
N SER A 233 -11.42 -5.25 -14.79
CA SER A 233 -10.60 -6.27 -15.46
C SER A 233 -9.30 -6.59 -14.72
N PRO A 234 -8.78 -7.83 -14.85
CA PRO A 234 -7.47 -8.17 -14.33
C PRO A 234 -6.35 -7.35 -14.97
N GLU A 235 -6.47 -6.95 -16.24
CA GLU A 235 -5.51 -6.11 -16.96
C GLU A 235 -5.43 -4.71 -16.35
N ARG A 236 -6.57 -4.11 -15.98
CA ARG A 236 -6.56 -2.83 -15.24
C ARG A 236 -5.88 -3.00 -13.88
N SER A 237 -6.18 -4.09 -13.17
CA SER A 237 -5.55 -4.37 -11.87
C SER A 237 -4.03 -4.54 -12.02
N GLU A 238 -3.58 -5.26 -13.04
CA GLU A 238 -2.18 -5.43 -13.38
C GLU A 238 -1.51 -4.10 -13.73
N ARG A 239 -2.15 -3.28 -14.55
CA ARG A 239 -1.70 -1.92 -14.86
C ARG A 239 -1.47 -1.10 -13.59
N CYS A 240 -2.37 -1.19 -12.60
CA CYS A 240 -2.17 -0.54 -11.31
C CYS A 240 -1.00 -1.14 -10.51
N GLY A 241 -0.72 -2.43 -10.64
CA GLY A 241 0.47 -3.07 -10.05
C GLY A 241 1.76 -2.57 -10.66
N ARG A 242 1.87 -2.58 -11.99
CA ARG A 242 3.00 -2.04 -12.76
C ARG A 242 3.25 -0.56 -12.43
N LEU A 243 2.18 0.24 -12.46
CA LEU A 243 2.23 1.67 -12.10
C LEU A 243 2.67 1.91 -10.65
N THR A 244 2.34 1.01 -9.72
CA THR A 244 2.80 1.10 -8.33
C THR A 244 4.31 0.94 -8.25
N GLY A 245 4.87 -0.03 -9.00
CA GLY A 245 6.30 -0.18 -9.19
C GLY A 245 6.95 1.05 -9.80
N ASP A 246 6.37 1.57 -10.91
CA ASP A 246 6.89 2.75 -11.60
C ASP A 246 7.01 3.98 -10.71
N VAL A 247 5.97 4.25 -9.90
CA VAL A 247 5.96 5.38 -8.97
C VAL A 247 6.98 5.19 -7.85
N ALA A 248 7.11 3.98 -7.30
CA ALA A 248 8.09 3.70 -6.26
C ALA A 248 9.53 3.85 -6.79
N ALA A 249 9.81 3.32 -7.98
CA ALA A 249 11.10 3.46 -8.66
C ALA A 249 11.44 4.94 -8.90
N ARG A 250 10.50 5.71 -9.46
CA ARG A 250 10.72 7.14 -9.70
C ARG A 250 10.94 7.91 -8.40
N ALA A 251 10.24 7.56 -7.33
CA ALA A 251 10.46 8.17 -6.02
C ALA A 251 11.91 7.99 -5.53
N VAL A 252 12.46 6.78 -5.63
CA VAL A 252 13.83 6.52 -5.20
C VAL A 252 14.88 7.07 -6.15
N GLU A 253 14.61 7.15 -7.46
CA GLU A 253 15.46 7.88 -8.41
C GLU A 253 15.64 9.34 -7.97
N LEU A 254 14.56 10.03 -7.62
CA LEU A 254 14.59 11.43 -7.19
C LEU A 254 15.27 11.59 -5.82
N LEU A 255 15.06 10.66 -4.89
CA LEU A 255 15.76 10.64 -3.60
C LEU A 255 17.28 10.40 -3.77
N ASN A 256 17.65 9.48 -4.65
CA ASN A 256 19.05 9.19 -4.96
C ASN A 256 19.73 10.40 -5.61
N GLN A 257 19.08 11.05 -6.59
CA GLN A 257 19.55 12.29 -7.19
C GLN A 257 19.71 13.39 -6.14
N TYR A 258 18.79 13.48 -5.18
CA TYR A 258 18.89 14.48 -4.12
C TYR A 258 20.13 14.27 -3.24
N ILE A 259 20.42 13.04 -2.80
CA ILE A 259 21.64 12.74 -2.04
C ILE A 259 22.91 12.97 -2.86
N ASP A 260 22.87 12.67 -4.16
CA ASP A 260 24.00 12.92 -5.05
C ASP A 260 24.19 14.42 -5.40
N ASN A 261 23.34 15.32 -4.87
CA ASN A 261 23.26 16.74 -5.26
C ASN A 261 23.04 16.94 -6.77
N ALA A 262 22.36 15.99 -7.42
CA ALA A 262 22.03 15.98 -8.84
C ALA A 262 20.52 16.17 -9.11
N PHE A 263 19.72 16.42 -8.07
CA PHE A 263 18.28 16.66 -8.22
C PHE A 263 18.02 18.01 -8.88
N GLU A 264 17.46 17.97 -10.09
CA GLU A 264 16.99 19.14 -10.82
C GLU A 264 15.49 18.99 -11.09
N PRO A 265 14.64 19.86 -10.52
CA PRO A 265 13.20 19.83 -10.80
C PRO A 265 12.96 20.28 -12.24
N THR A 266 12.18 19.50 -12.98
CA THR A 266 11.87 19.76 -14.40
C THR A 266 10.40 20.01 -14.66
N PHE A 267 9.51 19.62 -13.73
CA PHE A 267 8.08 19.77 -13.95
C PHE A 267 7.64 21.23 -13.86
N GLU A 268 6.96 21.66 -14.91
CA GLU A 268 6.31 22.97 -15.00
C GLU A 268 4.79 22.82 -15.05
N LEU A 269 4.06 23.83 -14.56
CA LEU A 269 2.60 23.78 -14.64
C LEU A 269 2.14 23.84 -16.11
N PRO A 270 1.14 23.04 -16.50
CA PRO A 270 0.57 23.10 -17.84
C PRO A 270 0.14 24.53 -18.21
N ALA A 271 0.34 24.93 -19.47
CA ALA A 271 0.11 26.31 -19.92
C ALA A 271 -1.30 26.82 -19.57
N GLY A 272 -2.34 25.99 -19.71
CA GLY A 272 -3.70 26.34 -19.31
C GLY A 272 -3.83 26.64 -17.80
N THR A 273 -3.18 25.84 -16.96
CA THR A 273 -3.14 26.07 -15.51
C THR A 273 -2.38 27.34 -15.16
N THR A 274 -1.25 27.58 -15.81
CA THR A 274 -0.46 28.80 -15.65
C THR A 274 -1.27 30.05 -16.02
N ALA A 275 -2.01 30.00 -17.13
CA ALA A 275 -2.89 31.09 -17.54
C ALA A 275 -4.01 31.36 -16.53
N CYS A 276 -4.72 30.33 -16.06
CA CYS A 276 -5.76 30.49 -15.03
C CYS A 276 -5.19 31.12 -13.75
N ARG A 277 -3.99 30.70 -13.35
CA ARG A 277 -3.33 31.14 -12.10
C ARG A 277 -2.79 32.56 -12.15
N ALA A 278 -2.89 33.27 -13.28
CA ALA A 278 -2.64 34.71 -13.31
C ALA A 278 -3.62 35.48 -12.40
N CYS A 279 -4.86 34.99 -12.26
CA CYS A 279 -5.89 35.55 -11.37
C CYS A 279 -6.37 34.54 -10.32
N HIS A 280 -6.49 33.26 -10.67
CA HIS A 280 -7.02 32.21 -9.80
C HIS A 280 -5.93 31.51 -8.99
N PHE A 281 -5.60 32.07 -7.83
CA PHE A 281 -4.61 31.53 -6.92
C PHE A 281 -4.98 31.77 -5.46
N LYS A 282 -4.15 31.25 -4.53
CA LYS A 282 -4.31 31.52 -3.10
C LYS A 282 -3.99 32.99 -2.82
N GLY A 283 -5.01 33.82 -2.70
CA GLY A 283 -4.88 35.22 -2.33
C GLY A 283 -5.96 35.67 -1.34
N LYS A 284 -6.23 36.97 -1.28
CA LYS A 284 -7.20 37.59 -0.35
C LYS A 284 -8.35 38.30 -1.06
N ASP A 285 -8.23 38.54 -2.36
CA ASP A 285 -9.22 39.26 -3.16
C ASP A 285 -10.20 38.29 -3.82
N TYR A 286 -11.34 38.09 -3.16
CA TYR A 286 -12.39 37.18 -3.62
C TYR A 286 -12.97 37.62 -4.97
N ASP A 287 -13.20 38.93 -5.15
CA ASP A 287 -13.81 39.48 -6.35
C ASP A 287 -12.89 39.35 -7.57
N GLN A 288 -11.57 39.33 -7.36
CA GLN A 288 -10.57 39.03 -8.40
C GLN A 288 -10.33 37.53 -8.65
N GLY A 289 -11.11 36.63 -8.03
CA GLY A 289 -11.01 35.20 -8.29
C GLY A 289 -10.02 34.43 -7.43
N GLN A 290 -9.48 35.04 -6.35
CA GLN A 290 -8.44 34.45 -5.49
C GLN A 290 -8.97 33.44 -4.46
N PHE A 291 -9.98 32.65 -4.85
CA PHE A 291 -10.61 31.60 -4.05
C PHE A 291 -10.23 30.18 -4.49
N THR A 292 -9.22 30.03 -5.35
CA THR A 292 -8.80 28.73 -5.89
C THR A 292 -7.49 28.23 -5.27
N ARG A 293 -7.36 26.91 -5.08
CA ARG A 293 -6.14 26.24 -4.65
C ARG A 293 -5.90 24.98 -5.48
N GLY A 294 -4.63 24.67 -5.73
CA GLY A 294 -4.21 23.47 -6.44
C GLY A 294 -3.18 23.73 -7.53
N LYS A 295 -2.61 22.65 -8.04
CA LYS A 295 -1.65 22.62 -9.15
C LYS A 295 -2.07 21.63 -10.26
N MET A 296 -3.24 21.00 -10.12
CA MET A 296 -3.75 20.07 -11.15
C MET A 296 -4.13 20.83 -12.41
N ASP A 297 -4.15 20.13 -13.53
CA ASP A 297 -4.59 20.67 -14.80
C ASP A 297 -6.07 21.12 -14.74
N CYS A 298 -6.30 22.43 -14.82
CA CYS A 298 -7.63 23.03 -14.73
C CYS A 298 -8.56 22.55 -15.86
N LEU A 299 -8.02 22.35 -17.06
CA LEU A 299 -8.81 22.14 -18.28
C LEU A 299 -9.46 20.75 -18.37
N GLN A 300 -9.16 19.88 -17.42
CA GLN A 300 -9.80 18.57 -17.31
C GLN A 300 -11.21 18.64 -16.73
N CYS A 301 -11.49 19.69 -15.97
CA CYS A 301 -12.76 19.85 -15.24
C CYS A 301 -13.43 21.20 -15.53
N HIS A 302 -12.68 22.18 -16.04
CA HIS A 302 -13.16 23.54 -16.23
C HIS A 302 -12.99 23.98 -17.68
N GLU A 303 -14.03 24.63 -18.20
CA GLU A 303 -13.99 25.30 -19.48
C GLU A 303 -13.45 26.73 -19.31
N PRO A 304 -12.51 27.19 -20.16
CA PRO A 304 -12.02 28.56 -20.11
C PRO A 304 -13.13 29.58 -20.34
N HIS A 305 -13.21 30.59 -19.48
CA HIS A 305 -14.09 31.72 -19.71
C HIS A 305 -13.59 32.49 -20.96
N GLY A 306 -14.49 32.76 -21.92
CA GLY A 306 -14.13 33.35 -23.21
C GLY A 306 -13.93 32.34 -24.35
N SER A 307 -14.24 31.06 -24.13
CA SER A 307 -14.41 30.05 -25.19
C SER A 307 -15.86 29.92 -25.69
N HIS A 308 -16.68 30.97 -25.51
CA HIS A 308 -17.84 31.16 -26.37
C HIS A 308 -17.33 31.74 -27.69
N GLY A 309 -17.37 30.91 -28.73
CA GLY A 309 -16.88 31.24 -30.07
C GLY A 309 -17.55 32.46 -30.70
N GLU A 310 -16.97 32.82 -31.85
CA GLU A 310 -17.67 33.14 -33.11
C GLU A 310 -19.20 33.22 -33.07
#